data_AF-A0A1H4GQX2-F1
#
_entry.id   AF-A0A1H4GQX2-F1
#
_cell.length_a   1.000
_cell.length_b   1.000
_cell.length_c   1.000
_cell.angle_alpha   90.00
_cell.angle_beta   90.00
_cell.angle_gamma   90.00
#
_symmetry.space_group_name_H-M   'P 1'
#
loop_
_entity.id
_entity.type
_entity.pdbx_description
1 polymer ?
#
loop_
_entity_poly.entity_id
_entity_poly.type
_entity_poly.pdbx_seq_one_letter_code
_entity_poly.pdbx_strand_id
1 'polypeptide(L)'
;MGDSEMTAAAERHLGDEIARELYRDTDYIDDPVLLEYVTDIWQKLLAAARVRGELTPELDERFAWTILLGRDRNINAFALPGGYLGINLGLIAVVGSRDELATVLGHEMSHVTQRHIARMMTSQNKQLPLMLAGMILGVIAASKSRQPDAGQAVMMGSQAAFMQNQLSFSRDMEREADRIGFGVMSQAGYAPQGAASMFEKLQYASRLNDNGSYPYLRSHPLTGERIADMQARFQMQPGTKTPLPLLMDHSMITARARVLTRPGVDVLRQWVDVPSSGEFARSSPAQQAGTLYAAALSASELRDFKTARALAQQLQTRTAGDPSAARLARLLSAEIELAAGAAPAAAALLNPKAQDRPEMLLAAQAAVATRNPAPMVQPLRDWVATHPRDATAWRTLSSLYGAQNDTVRAIRADAEANVATLDYPAARDRLKAAQDFIRASARTPGAAVDNYEASIIDTRARAVEALVKEQAADMRANR
;
A
#
# COMPACT_ATOMS: atom_id res chain seq x y z
N MET A 1 7.34 -12.76 39.71
CA MET A 1 6.40 -13.34 38.73
C MET A 1 6.56 -12.51 37.48
N GLY A 2 7.06 -13.13 36.40
CA GLY A 2 7.77 -12.46 35.31
C GLY A 2 6.90 -11.51 34.50
N ASP A 3 7.49 -10.37 34.08
CA ASP A 3 6.99 -9.54 32.99
C ASP A 3 6.84 -10.44 31.77
N SER A 4 5.61 -10.83 31.41
CA SER A 4 5.38 -11.65 30.24
C SER A 4 5.64 -10.81 29.00
N GLU A 5 6.70 -11.14 28.26
CA GLU A 5 6.93 -10.58 26.93
C GLU A 5 5.69 -10.79 26.05
N MET A 6 5.34 -9.78 25.25
CA MET A 6 4.24 -9.88 24.30
C MET A 6 4.49 -11.06 23.35
N THR A 7 3.51 -11.96 23.20
CA THR A 7 3.61 -13.08 22.24
C THR A 7 3.45 -12.57 20.81
N ALA A 8 3.98 -13.31 19.82
CA ALA A 8 3.81 -12.93 18.42
C ALA A 8 2.33 -12.92 17.98
N ALA A 9 1.49 -13.78 18.55
CA ALA A 9 0.05 -13.77 18.31
C ALA A 9 -0.63 -12.50 18.87
N ALA A 10 -0.28 -12.08 20.09
CA ALA A 10 -0.80 -10.84 20.66
C ALA A 10 -0.34 -9.60 19.89
N GLU A 11 0.91 -9.61 19.41
CA GLU A 11 1.45 -8.55 18.57
C GLU A 11 0.75 -8.49 17.20
N ARG A 12 0.50 -9.64 16.59
CA ARG A 12 -0.32 -9.75 15.38
C ARG A 12 -1.71 -9.18 15.57
N HIS A 13 -2.37 -9.54 16.66
CA HIS A 13 -3.71 -9.07 16.98
C HIS A 13 -3.76 -7.53 17.10
N LEU A 14 -2.83 -6.94 17.86
CA LEU A 14 -2.71 -5.47 17.96
C LEU A 14 -2.50 -4.83 16.58
N GLY A 15 -1.66 -5.45 15.73
CA GLY A 15 -1.46 -5.02 14.35
C GLY A 15 -2.74 -5.00 13.52
N ASP A 16 -3.55 -6.07 13.61
CA ASP A 16 -4.81 -6.19 12.89
C ASP A 16 -5.83 -5.10 13.31
N GLU A 17 -5.88 -4.74 14.62
CA GLU A 17 -6.71 -3.64 15.10
C GLU A 17 -6.32 -2.29 14.49
N ILE A 18 -5.02 -1.98 14.49
CA ILE A 18 -4.49 -0.74 13.92
C ILE A 18 -4.73 -0.72 12.40
N ALA A 19 -4.39 -1.82 11.71
CA ALA A 19 -4.53 -1.92 10.25
C ALA A 19 -5.99 -1.73 9.80
N ARG A 20 -6.96 -2.23 10.57
CA ARG A 20 -8.40 -2.01 10.29
C ARG A 20 -8.76 -0.52 10.27
N GLU A 21 -8.23 0.28 11.20
CA GLU A 21 -8.46 1.72 11.21
C GLU A 21 -7.75 2.41 10.03
N LEU A 22 -6.56 1.94 9.64
CA LEU A 22 -5.87 2.44 8.45
C LEU A 22 -6.62 2.18 7.15
N TYR A 23 -7.22 1.00 6.99
CA TYR A 23 -8.04 0.70 5.82
C TYR A 23 -9.28 1.61 5.69
N ARG A 24 -9.71 2.24 6.79
CA ARG A 24 -10.82 3.19 6.83
C ARG A 24 -10.39 4.64 6.65
N ASP A 25 -9.09 4.92 6.70
CA ASP A 25 -8.54 6.24 6.53
C ASP A 25 -8.75 6.73 5.09
N THR A 26 -9.13 8.00 4.93
CA THR A 26 -9.31 8.61 3.60
C THR A 26 -8.01 8.70 2.80
N ASP A 27 -6.87 8.72 3.49
CA ASP A 27 -5.55 8.75 2.86
C ASP A 27 -5.07 7.37 2.42
N TYR A 28 -5.68 6.27 2.89
CA TYR A 28 -5.35 4.94 2.38
C TYR A 28 -5.62 4.85 0.87
N ILE A 29 -4.66 4.31 0.14
CA ILE A 29 -4.74 4.10 -1.30
C ILE A 29 -4.27 2.70 -1.66
N ASP A 30 -5.09 2.00 -2.45
CA ASP A 30 -4.72 0.75 -3.09
C ASP A 30 -4.47 1.01 -4.58
N ASP A 31 -3.34 1.64 -4.88
CA ASP A 31 -2.92 1.87 -6.25
C ASP A 31 -2.18 0.65 -6.80
N PRO A 32 -2.72 -0.06 -7.82
CA PRO A 32 -2.13 -1.32 -8.25
C PRO A 32 -0.70 -1.19 -8.78
N VAL A 33 -0.40 -0.10 -9.48
CA VAL A 33 0.91 0.13 -10.11
C VAL A 33 1.98 0.41 -9.06
N LEU A 34 1.69 1.30 -8.10
CA LEU A 34 2.61 1.59 -7.00
C LEU A 34 2.76 0.37 -6.08
N LEU A 35 1.67 -0.32 -5.76
CA LEU A 35 1.73 -1.47 -4.87
C LEU A 35 2.54 -2.62 -5.49
N GLU A 36 2.35 -2.93 -6.78
CA GLU A 36 3.18 -3.91 -7.50
C GLU A 36 4.67 -3.58 -7.37
N TYR A 37 5.05 -2.34 -7.69
CA TYR A 37 6.44 -1.90 -7.63
C TYR A 37 7.05 -2.04 -6.23
N VAL A 38 6.31 -1.66 -5.19
CA VAL A 38 6.79 -1.76 -3.80
C VAL A 38 6.81 -3.20 -3.32
N THR A 39 5.78 -3.99 -3.64
CA THR A 39 5.67 -5.40 -3.28
C THR A 39 6.78 -6.23 -3.92
N ASP A 40 7.17 -5.95 -5.16
CA ASP A 40 8.31 -6.61 -5.82
C ASP A 40 9.61 -6.41 -5.04
N ILE A 41 9.81 -5.22 -4.47
CA ILE A 41 10.97 -4.94 -3.62
C ILE A 41 10.85 -5.70 -2.31
N TRP A 42 9.68 -5.60 -1.68
CA TRP A 42 9.37 -6.21 -0.41
C TRP A 42 9.54 -7.73 -0.40
N GLN A 43 9.04 -8.43 -1.43
CA GLN A 43 9.14 -9.88 -1.52
C GLN A 43 10.59 -10.36 -1.64
N LYS A 44 11.45 -9.62 -2.34
CA LYS A 44 12.90 -9.92 -2.38
C LYS A 44 13.56 -9.72 -1.02
N LEU A 45 13.17 -8.66 -0.29
CA LEU A 45 13.65 -8.43 1.07
C LEU A 45 13.19 -9.53 2.03
N LEU A 46 11.93 -9.96 1.96
CA LEU A 46 11.41 -11.07 2.77
C LEU A 46 12.17 -12.37 2.48
N ALA A 47 12.38 -12.70 1.22
CA ALA A 47 13.17 -13.87 0.82
C ALA A 47 14.60 -13.80 1.37
N ALA A 48 15.24 -12.62 1.31
CA ALA A 48 16.57 -12.41 1.87
C ALA A 48 16.59 -12.50 3.40
N ALA A 49 15.59 -11.96 4.09
CA ALA A 49 15.44 -12.04 5.54
C ALA A 49 15.26 -13.49 6.02
N ARG A 50 14.51 -14.33 5.28
CA ARG A 50 14.40 -15.77 5.53
C ARG A 50 15.75 -16.47 5.42
N VAL A 51 16.49 -16.21 4.35
CA VAL A 51 17.82 -16.81 4.12
C VAL A 51 18.82 -16.41 5.21
N ARG A 52 18.73 -15.16 5.69
CA ARG A 52 19.59 -14.65 6.75
C ARG A 52 19.18 -15.09 8.16
N GLY A 53 18.00 -15.65 8.32
CA GLY A 53 17.45 -16.05 9.63
C GLY A 53 16.85 -14.91 10.45
N GLU A 54 16.75 -13.70 9.88
CA GLU A 54 16.10 -12.56 10.55
C GLU A 54 14.57 -12.77 10.61
N LEU A 55 14.01 -13.46 9.61
CA LEU A 55 12.62 -13.87 9.59
C LEU A 55 12.49 -15.31 10.12
N THR A 56 12.20 -15.45 11.42
CA THR A 56 12.01 -16.77 12.05
C THR A 56 10.73 -17.44 11.54
N PRO A 57 10.63 -18.80 11.58
CA PRO A 57 9.42 -19.50 11.14
C PRO A 57 8.15 -19.04 11.87
N GLU A 58 8.25 -18.72 13.17
CA GLU A 58 7.11 -18.21 13.94
C GLU A 58 6.62 -16.85 13.42
N LEU A 59 7.55 -15.92 13.14
CA LEU A 59 7.20 -14.60 12.63
C LEU A 59 6.69 -14.68 11.19
N ASP A 60 7.29 -15.53 10.35
CA ASP A 60 6.87 -15.75 8.96
C ASP A 60 5.42 -16.24 8.90
N GLU A 61 5.03 -17.17 9.79
CA GLU A 61 3.67 -17.72 9.84
C GLU A 61 2.65 -16.74 10.47
N ARG A 62 3.02 -16.07 11.57
CA ARG A 62 2.05 -15.31 12.38
C ARG A 62 1.84 -13.88 11.89
N PHE A 63 2.86 -13.21 11.35
CA PHE A 63 2.76 -11.81 10.96
C PHE A 63 2.13 -11.63 9.58
N ALA A 64 1.59 -10.43 9.32
CA ALA A 64 0.84 -10.12 8.11
C ALA A 64 1.74 -9.85 6.89
N TRP A 65 2.96 -9.35 7.13
CA TRP A 65 3.92 -8.91 6.11
C TRP A 65 3.30 -8.07 4.99
N THR A 66 2.39 -7.17 5.36
CA THR A 66 1.53 -6.41 4.45
C THR A 66 1.94 -4.96 4.38
N ILE A 67 2.00 -4.42 3.16
CA ILE A 67 2.29 -3.00 2.90
C ILE A 67 0.99 -2.22 2.70
N LEU A 68 0.88 -1.08 3.35
CA LEU A 68 -0.21 -0.12 3.23
C LEU A 68 0.34 1.19 2.67
N LEU A 69 -0.27 1.69 1.59
CA LEU A 69 0.12 2.97 1.00
C LEU A 69 -0.81 4.08 1.48
N GLY A 70 -0.23 5.23 1.82
CA GLY A 70 -0.95 6.44 2.20
C GLY A 70 -0.66 7.60 1.25
N ARG A 71 -1.68 8.37 0.87
CA ARG A 71 -1.58 9.54 -0.04
C ARG A 71 -0.75 10.70 0.50
N ASP A 72 -0.36 10.66 1.77
CA ASP A 72 0.39 11.73 2.41
C ASP A 72 1.67 12.08 1.61
N ARG A 73 1.85 13.39 1.39
CA ARG A 73 3.00 13.99 0.70
C ARG A 73 4.26 14.04 1.57
N ASN A 74 4.12 13.84 2.88
CA ASN A 74 5.26 13.79 3.78
C ASN A 74 6.11 12.56 3.48
N ILE A 75 7.43 12.74 3.52
CA ILE A 75 8.39 11.65 3.38
C ILE A 75 8.35 10.83 4.66
N ASN A 76 7.74 9.64 4.59
CA ASN A 76 7.65 8.73 5.71
C ASN A 76 7.43 7.27 5.27
N ALA A 77 7.93 6.36 6.10
CA ALA A 77 7.58 4.95 6.15
C ALA A 77 7.63 4.52 7.61
N PHE A 78 6.89 3.46 7.97
CA PHE A 78 6.83 3.00 9.34
C PHE A 78 6.42 1.54 9.48
N ALA A 79 7.03 0.85 10.44
CA ALA A 79 6.59 -0.45 10.91
C ALA A 79 5.47 -0.34 11.97
N LEU A 80 4.51 -1.26 11.90
CA LEU A 80 3.49 -1.48 12.91
C LEU A 80 3.61 -2.90 13.50
N PRO A 81 3.04 -3.13 14.70
CA PRO A 81 2.92 -4.47 15.27
C PRO A 81 2.34 -5.47 14.27
N GLY A 82 2.76 -6.72 14.35
CA GLY A 82 2.15 -7.80 13.56
C GLY A 82 2.57 -7.83 12.10
N GLY A 83 3.59 -7.07 11.70
CA GLY A 83 4.14 -7.08 10.34
C GLY A 83 3.33 -6.30 9.31
N TYR A 84 2.66 -5.23 9.74
CA TYR A 84 2.14 -4.21 8.83
C TYR A 84 3.19 -3.12 8.63
N LEU A 85 3.33 -2.62 7.40
CA LEU A 85 4.21 -1.50 7.08
C LEU A 85 3.43 -0.43 6.34
N GLY A 86 3.50 0.81 6.82
CA GLY A 86 2.97 1.98 6.16
C GLY A 86 4.03 2.67 5.31
N ILE A 87 3.67 3.13 4.12
CA ILE A 87 4.53 3.94 3.25
C ILE A 87 3.72 5.11 2.70
N ASN A 88 4.24 6.32 2.89
CA ASN A 88 3.65 7.50 2.30
C ASN A 88 4.10 7.66 0.84
N LEU A 89 3.18 8.11 -0.02
CA LEU A 89 3.50 8.43 -1.41
C LEU A 89 4.58 9.52 -1.52
N GLY A 90 4.67 10.42 -0.54
CA GLY A 90 5.78 11.38 -0.42
C GLY A 90 7.17 10.74 -0.41
N LEU A 91 7.34 9.56 0.22
CA LEU A 91 8.62 8.84 0.18
C LEU A 91 8.88 8.27 -1.23
N ILE A 92 7.89 7.59 -1.82
CA ILE A 92 8.01 7.00 -3.16
C ILE A 92 8.29 8.09 -4.21
N ALA A 93 7.77 9.30 -4.01
CA ALA A 93 7.96 10.45 -4.88
C ALA A 93 9.41 10.97 -4.95
N VAL A 94 10.25 10.72 -3.93
CA VAL A 94 11.58 11.35 -3.78
C VAL A 94 12.76 10.38 -3.80
N VAL A 95 12.51 9.08 -3.61
CA VAL A 95 13.55 8.06 -3.83
C VAL A 95 14.04 8.11 -5.27
N GLY A 96 15.34 7.92 -5.47
CA GLY A 96 16.01 8.03 -6.77
C GLY A 96 16.27 6.70 -7.46
N SER A 97 16.12 5.58 -6.72
CA SER A 97 16.24 4.23 -7.26
C SER A 97 15.42 3.21 -6.46
N ARG A 98 15.32 1.99 -7.00
CA ARG A 98 14.82 0.82 -6.26
C ARG A 98 15.67 0.54 -5.03
N ASP A 99 16.98 0.73 -5.12
CA ASP A 99 17.93 0.44 -4.04
C ASP A 99 17.75 1.36 -2.84
N GLU A 100 17.50 2.65 -3.08
CA GLU A 100 17.19 3.59 -1.99
C GLU A 100 15.89 3.21 -1.26
N LEU A 101 14.84 2.85 -2.01
CA LEU A 101 13.59 2.40 -1.41
C LEU A 101 13.78 1.07 -0.66
N ALA A 102 14.59 0.16 -1.21
CA ALA A 102 14.94 -1.10 -0.55
C ALA A 102 15.71 -0.88 0.77
N THR A 103 16.53 0.18 0.87
CA THR A 103 17.14 0.58 2.14
C THR A 103 16.09 0.92 3.19
N VAL A 104 15.13 1.78 2.85
CA VAL A 104 14.07 2.18 3.80
C VAL A 104 13.20 0.97 4.18
N LEU A 105 12.79 0.16 3.21
CA LEU A 105 12.00 -1.04 3.48
C LEU A 105 12.77 -2.08 4.30
N GLY A 106 14.06 -2.26 4.05
CA GLY A 106 14.92 -3.15 4.84
C GLY A 106 15.06 -2.66 6.29
N HIS A 107 15.15 -1.35 6.50
CA HIS A 107 15.15 -0.71 7.82
C HIS A 107 13.85 -0.97 8.56
N GLU A 108 12.69 -0.66 7.95
CA GLU A 108 11.38 -0.90 8.55
C GLU A 108 11.11 -2.39 8.81
N MET A 109 11.52 -3.27 7.89
CA MET A 109 11.45 -4.72 8.09
C MET A 109 12.21 -5.14 9.34
N SER A 110 13.38 -4.53 9.58
CA SER A 110 14.21 -4.84 10.74
C SER A 110 13.55 -4.41 12.05
N HIS A 111 12.78 -3.31 12.05
CA HIS A 111 11.96 -2.97 13.23
C HIS A 111 10.93 -4.06 13.57
N VAL A 112 10.35 -4.69 12.54
CA VAL A 112 9.39 -5.78 12.71
C VAL A 112 10.08 -7.08 13.13
N THR A 113 11.14 -7.52 12.43
CA THR A 113 11.82 -8.79 12.73
C THR A 113 12.47 -8.76 14.11
N GLN A 114 13.03 -7.62 14.51
CA GLN A 114 13.61 -7.43 15.85
C GLN A 114 12.57 -7.08 16.92
N ARG A 115 11.28 -7.10 16.57
CA ARG A 115 10.14 -6.85 17.46
C ARG A 115 10.33 -5.59 18.31
N HIS A 116 10.86 -4.51 17.70
CA HIS A 116 11.22 -3.29 18.42
C HIS A 116 10.01 -2.69 19.17
N ILE A 117 8.83 -2.70 18.54
CA ILE A 117 7.61 -2.18 19.17
C ILE A 117 7.21 -3.02 20.38
N ALA A 118 7.19 -4.36 20.25
CA ALA A 118 6.92 -5.25 21.38
C ALA A 118 7.94 -5.05 22.52
N ARG A 119 9.23 -4.94 22.20
CA ARG A 119 10.29 -4.68 23.19
C ARG A 119 10.13 -3.31 23.87
N MET A 120 9.69 -2.27 23.16
CA MET A 120 9.40 -0.97 23.77
C MET A 120 8.19 -1.04 24.72
N MET A 121 7.14 -1.76 24.33
CA MET A 121 5.93 -1.94 25.15
C MET A 121 6.23 -2.72 26.44
N THR A 122 7.15 -3.68 26.41
CA THR A 122 7.56 -4.45 27.59
C THR A 122 8.59 -3.73 28.45
N SER A 123 9.57 -3.04 27.85
CA SER A 123 10.73 -2.49 28.57
C SER A 123 10.55 -1.07 29.14
N GLN A 124 9.70 -0.22 28.55
CA GLN A 124 9.74 1.21 28.87
C GLN A 124 8.41 1.92 29.14
N ASN A 125 7.23 1.37 28.80
CA ASN A 125 5.98 2.09 29.03
C ASN A 125 4.75 1.18 29.17
N LYS A 126 4.37 0.86 30.42
CA LYS A 126 3.02 0.32 30.73
C LYS A 126 1.89 1.24 30.24
N GLN A 127 2.18 2.52 29.94
CA GLN A 127 1.24 3.50 29.40
C GLN A 127 1.06 3.47 27.88
N LEU A 128 2.01 2.95 27.09
CA LEU A 128 1.90 2.93 25.62
C LEU A 128 0.75 2.00 25.16
N PRO A 129 0.58 0.78 25.70
CA PRO A 129 -0.59 -0.04 25.41
C PRO A 129 -1.91 0.65 25.82
N LEU A 130 -1.94 1.31 26.99
CA LEU A 130 -3.11 2.06 27.48
C LEU A 130 -3.45 3.27 26.59
N MET A 131 -2.44 3.96 26.05
CA MET A 131 -2.62 5.09 25.14
C MET A 131 -3.14 4.62 23.78
N LEU A 132 -2.60 3.53 23.23
CA LEU A 132 -3.08 2.91 21.99
C LEU A 132 -4.53 2.43 22.13
N ALA A 133 -4.84 1.73 23.23
CA ALA A 133 -6.20 1.31 23.56
C ALA A 133 -7.15 2.50 23.76
N GLY A 134 -6.70 3.56 24.46
CA GLY A 134 -7.46 4.78 24.70
C GLY A 134 -7.78 5.56 23.43
N MET A 135 -6.88 5.58 22.45
CA MET A 135 -7.12 6.21 21.14
C MET A 135 -8.15 5.45 20.31
N ILE A 136 -8.05 4.12 20.23
CA ILE A 136 -9.04 3.27 19.55
C ILE A 136 -10.43 3.46 20.19
N LEU A 137 -10.50 3.54 21.52
CA LEU A 137 -11.75 3.81 22.24
C LEU A 137 -12.29 5.23 22.00
N GLY A 138 -11.41 6.24 21.89
CA GLY A 138 -11.79 7.63 21.58
C GLY A 138 -12.45 7.77 20.21
N VAL A 139 -12.00 7.00 19.21
CA VAL A 139 -12.55 6.98 17.85
C VAL A 139 -13.92 6.30 17.81
N ILE A 140 -14.13 5.23 18.59
CA ILE A 140 -15.44 4.59 18.73
C ILE A 140 -16.44 5.53 19.44
N ALA A 141 -15.96 6.32 20.40
CA ALA A 141 -16.79 7.32 21.08
C ALA A 141 -17.16 8.49 20.16
N ALA A 142 -16.20 8.98 19.36
CA ALA A 142 -16.41 10.05 18.39
C ALA A 142 -17.35 9.61 17.25
N SER A 143 -17.20 8.38 16.72
CA SER A 143 -18.07 7.83 15.67
C SER A 143 -19.50 7.52 16.14
N LYS A 144 -19.72 7.41 17.45
CA LYS A 144 -21.06 7.30 18.07
C LYS A 144 -21.66 8.65 18.48
N SER A 145 -20.87 9.71 18.52
CA SER A 145 -21.34 11.06 18.84
C SER A 145 -21.99 11.69 17.61
N ARG A 146 -23.28 12.00 17.68
CA ARG A 146 -24.01 12.79 16.66
C ARG A 146 -23.79 14.30 16.82
N GLN A 147 -22.69 14.74 17.44
CA GLN A 147 -22.40 16.16 17.63
C GLN A 147 -21.54 16.71 16.47
N PRO A 148 -22.02 17.74 15.74
CA PRO A 148 -21.31 18.33 14.60
C PRO A 148 -19.93 18.91 14.96
N ASP A 149 -19.74 19.32 16.21
CA ASP A 149 -18.52 20.02 16.65
C ASP A 149 -17.36 19.09 17.05
N ALA A 150 -17.61 17.78 17.18
CA ALA A 150 -16.54 16.78 17.38
C ALA A 150 -15.78 16.46 16.08
N GLY A 151 -16.31 16.88 14.92
CA GLY A 151 -15.71 16.65 13.60
C GLY A 151 -14.47 17.50 13.30
N GLN A 152 -14.25 18.62 14.01
CA GLN A 152 -13.07 19.47 13.75
C GLN A 152 -11.77 18.88 14.29
N ALA A 153 -11.80 18.06 15.33
CA ALA A 153 -10.61 17.38 15.85
C ALA A 153 -10.13 16.24 14.94
N VAL A 154 -11.02 15.69 14.09
CA VAL A 154 -10.72 14.61 13.14
C VAL A 154 -10.00 15.15 11.87
N MET A 155 -9.97 16.47 11.65
CA MET A 155 -9.32 17.05 10.47
C MET A 155 -7.80 17.30 10.62
N MET A 156 -7.20 17.00 11.78
CA MET A 156 -5.75 17.17 12.00
C MET A 156 -5.02 15.82 12.04
N GLY A 157 -4.89 15.17 10.87
CA GLY A 157 -3.99 14.05 10.63
C GLY A 157 -4.60 12.65 10.83
N SER A 158 -4.17 11.70 10.01
CA SER A 158 -4.52 10.28 10.15
C SER A 158 -4.11 9.77 11.53
N GLN A 159 -4.91 8.88 12.10
CA GLN A 159 -4.62 8.26 13.41
C GLN A 159 -3.26 7.54 13.41
N ALA A 160 -2.88 6.99 12.25
CA ALA A 160 -1.55 6.47 11.96
C ALA A 160 -0.44 7.49 12.19
N ALA A 161 -0.60 8.70 11.66
CA ALA A 161 0.40 9.76 11.77
C ALA A 161 0.58 10.20 13.23
N PHE A 162 -0.51 10.22 14.02
CA PHE A 162 -0.42 10.49 15.45
C PHE A 162 0.32 9.37 16.20
N MET A 163 -0.03 8.11 15.96
CA MET A 163 0.64 6.96 16.56
C MET A 163 2.13 6.94 16.22
N GLN A 164 2.47 7.17 14.95
CA GLN A 164 3.84 7.18 14.47
C GLN A 164 4.67 8.32 15.09
N ASN A 165 4.09 9.50 15.26
CA ASN A 165 4.78 10.62 15.90
C ASN A 165 5.13 10.35 17.37
N GLN A 166 4.54 9.33 18.00
CA GLN A 166 4.85 8.90 19.37
C GLN A 166 5.83 7.72 19.42
N LEU A 167 6.08 7.03 18.30
CA LEU A 167 7.04 5.93 18.20
C LEU A 167 8.43 6.48 17.88
N SER A 168 9.11 7.03 18.89
CA SER A 168 10.54 7.36 18.79
C SER A 168 11.35 6.14 19.22
N PHE A 169 11.97 5.44 18.27
CA PHE A 169 12.86 4.32 18.59
C PHE A 169 14.12 4.78 19.32
N SER A 170 14.68 3.90 20.17
CA SER A 170 15.95 4.19 20.84
C SER A 170 17.10 4.15 19.84
N ARG A 171 18.21 4.84 20.17
CA ARG A 171 19.43 4.85 19.31
C ARG A 171 19.96 3.43 19.06
N ASP A 172 19.84 2.55 20.05
CA ASP A 172 20.29 1.16 19.94
C ASP A 172 19.42 0.37 18.95
N MET A 173 18.10 0.56 18.98
CA MET A 173 17.16 -0.05 18.03
C MET A 173 17.38 0.46 16.62
N GLU A 174 17.64 1.76 16.45
CA GLU A 174 17.95 2.35 15.14
C GLU A 174 19.25 1.78 14.55
N ARG A 175 20.32 1.63 15.34
CA ARG A 175 21.56 1.00 14.87
C ARG A 175 21.37 -0.48 14.52
N GLU A 176 20.56 -1.18 15.30
CA GLU A 176 20.22 -2.58 15.03
C GLU A 176 19.45 -2.70 13.70
N ALA A 177 18.45 -1.85 13.48
CA ALA A 177 17.66 -1.79 12.26
C ALA A 177 18.50 -1.41 11.03
N ASP A 178 19.38 -0.41 11.14
CA ASP A 178 20.28 -0.03 10.05
C ASP A 178 21.18 -1.21 9.62
N ARG A 179 21.79 -1.90 10.60
CA ARG A 179 22.72 -3.01 10.34
C ARG A 179 22.02 -4.20 9.70
N ILE A 180 20.87 -4.60 10.24
CA ILE A 180 20.11 -5.75 9.74
C ILE A 180 19.52 -5.40 8.38
N GLY A 181 18.91 -4.23 8.24
CA GLY A 181 18.31 -3.73 7.01
C GLY A 181 19.32 -3.66 5.87
N PHE A 182 20.52 -3.13 6.14
CA PHE A 182 21.63 -3.13 5.17
C PHE A 182 22.03 -4.55 4.74
N GLY A 183 22.11 -5.48 5.70
CA GLY A 183 22.41 -6.89 5.45
C GLY A 183 21.33 -7.58 4.61
N VAL A 184 20.06 -7.31 4.88
CA VAL A 184 18.91 -7.85 4.15
C VAL A 184 18.86 -7.29 2.73
N MET A 185 18.98 -5.98 2.53
CA MET A 185 18.96 -5.40 1.18
C MET A 185 20.14 -5.90 0.32
N SER A 186 21.33 -6.04 0.92
CA SER A 186 22.51 -6.57 0.22
C SER A 186 22.30 -8.02 -0.18
N GLN A 187 21.73 -8.84 0.70
CA GLN A 187 21.38 -10.24 0.41
C GLN A 187 20.30 -10.35 -0.67
N ALA A 188 19.36 -9.41 -0.72
CA ALA A 188 18.32 -9.33 -1.75
C ALA A 188 18.86 -8.88 -3.12
N GLY A 189 20.15 -8.54 -3.22
CA GLY A 189 20.80 -8.11 -4.46
C GLY A 189 20.64 -6.62 -4.77
N TYR A 190 20.19 -5.81 -3.80
CA TYR A 190 20.15 -4.36 -3.95
C TYR A 190 21.52 -3.74 -3.73
N ALA A 191 21.77 -2.66 -4.47
CA ALA A 191 23.04 -1.98 -4.47
C ALA A 191 23.26 -1.19 -3.16
N PRO A 192 24.37 -1.42 -2.45
CA PRO A 192 24.73 -0.69 -1.22
C PRO A 192 24.82 0.83 -1.38
N GLN A 193 25.07 1.32 -2.60
CA GLN A 193 25.01 2.73 -3.00
C GLN A 193 23.64 3.35 -2.69
N GLY A 194 22.57 2.57 -2.78
CA GLY A 194 21.22 3.02 -2.42
C GLY A 194 21.14 3.44 -0.96
N ALA A 195 21.77 2.69 -0.06
CA ALA A 195 21.82 3.03 1.35
C ALA A 195 22.63 4.31 1.58
N ALA A 196 23.82 4.42 0.98
CA ALA A 196 24.64 5.62 1.08
C ALA A 196 23.89 6.87 0.58
N SER A 197 23.29 6.80 -0.62
CA SER A 197 22.50 7.89 -1.21
C SER A 197 21.31 8.28 -0.33
N MET A 198 20.58 7.30 0.20
CA MET A 198 19.42 7.58 1.06
C MET A 198 19.85 8.25 2.37
N PHE A 199 20.92 7.79 3.02
CA PHE A 199 21.44 8.42 4.23
C PHE A 199 21.98 9.83 3.99
N GLU A 200 22.61 10.09 2.84
CA GLU A 200 23.02 11.44 2.44
C GLU A 200 21.82 12.37 2.25
N LYS A 201 20.74 11.89 1.60
CA LYS A 201 19.48 12.64 1.46
C LYS A 201 18.86 12.98 2.81
N LEU A 202 18.83 12.01 3.73
CA LEU A 202 18.31 12.23 5.09
C LEU A 202 19.20 13.20 5.88
N GLN A 203 20.53 13.11 5.74
CA GLN A 203 21.46 14.05 6.36
C GLN A 203 21.26 15.47 5.83
N TYR A 204 21.08 15.61 4.51
CA TYR A 204 20.81 16.90 3.88
C TYR A 204 19.48 17.49 4.36
N ALA A 205 18.41 16.68 4.40
CA ALA A 205 17.11 17.05 4.94
C ALA A 205 17.18 17.51 6.40
N SER A 206 17.96 16.81 7.25
CA SER A 206 18.17 17.17 8.66
C SER A 206 18.91 18.52 8.82
N ARG A 207 19.85 18.85 7.93
CA ARG A 207 20.63 20.11 7.98
C ARG A 207 19.84 21.35 7.54
N LEU A 208 18.87 21.21 6.65
CA LEU A 208 18.15 22.33 6.03
C LEU A 208 17.01 22.96 6.88
N ASN A 209 17.07 22.81 8.21
CA ASN A 209 16.04 23.17 9.22
C ASN A 209 15.04 22.05 9.53
N ASP A 210 15.42 21.17 10.46
CA ASP A 210 14.47 20.32 11.20
C ASP A 210 13.62 21.15 12.17
N ASN A 211 12.57 21.79 11.66
CA ASN A 211 11.48 22.31 12.47
C ASN A 211 10.39 21.22 12.71
N GLY A 212 10.73 19.94 12.51
CA GLY A 212 9.77 18.84 12.50
C GLY A 212 9.09 18.58 11.14
N SER A 213 9.55 19.21 10.05
CA SER A 213 8.96 19.06 8.70
C SER A 213 9.15 17.69 8.04
N TYR A 214 10.03 16.83 8.58
CA TYR A 214 10.24 15.46 8.09
C TYR A 214 9.77 14.46 9.16
N PRO A 215 8.52 13.96 9.09
CA PRO A 215 8.01 12.98 10.06
C PRO A 215 8.92 11.75 10.23
N TYR A 216 9.54 11.26 9.16
CA TYR A 216 10.49 10.14 9.24
C TYR A 216 11.65 10.39 10.21
N LEU A 217 12.25 11.58 10.20
CA LEU A 217 13.38 11.91 11.08
C LEU A 217 12.97 12.08 12.55
N ARG A 218 11.67 12.27 12.83
CA ARG A 218 11.15 12.34 14.20
C ARG A 218 11.00 10.94 14.81
N SER A 219 10.53 9.95 14.05
CA SER A 219 10.46 8.56 14.51
C SER A 219 11.81 7.82 14.40
N HIS A 220 12.66 8.22 13.46
CA HIS A 220 13.99 7.67 13.20
C HIS A 220 15.09 8.74 13.30
N PRO A 221 15.49 9.17 14.52
CA PRO A 221 16.50 10.20 14.69
C PRO A 221 17.84 9.82 14.04
N LEU A 222 18.26 10.60 13.03
CA LEU A 222 19.52 10.39 12.35
C LEU A 222 20.67 11.02 13.15
N THR A 223 21.65 10.21 13.57
CA THR A 223 22.83 10.69 14.31
C THR A 223 24.09 10.63 13.44
N GLY A 224 25.10 11.45 13.77
CA GLY A 224 26.40 11.37 13.09
C GLY A 224 27.06 9.98 13.17
N GLU A 225 26.82 9.25 14.26
CA GLU A 225 27.27 7.87 14.46
C GLU A 225 26.65 6.91 13.43
N ARG A 226 25.33 6.96 13.24
CA ARG A 226 24.63 6.11 12.24
C ARG A 226 25.12 6.38 10.82
N ILE A 227 25.31 7.66 10.48
CA ILE A 227 25.84 8.07 9.18
C ILE A 227 27.25 7.52 8.99
N ALA A 228 28.11 7.65 10.00
CA ALA A 228 29.47 7.11 9.94
C ALA A 228 29.49 5.58 9.82
N ASP A 229 28.61 4.86 10.53
CA ASP A 229 28.51 3.39 10.41
C ASP A 229 28.08 2.98 9.00
N MET A 230 27.06 3.63 8.42
CA MET A 230 26.62 3.33 7.05
C MET A 230 27.69 3.66 6.01
N GLN A 231 28.39 4.79 6.17
CA GLN A 231 29.51 5.15 5.31
C GLN A 231 30.66 4.15 5.40
N ALA A 232 30.99 3.68 6.60
CA ALA A 232 32.03 2.67 6.81
C ALA A 232 31.66 1.34 6.14
N ARG A 233 30.40 0.89 6.27
CA ARG A 233 29.89 -0.33 5.59
C ARG A 233 29.98 -0.22 4.07
N PHE A 234 29.65 0.95 3.53
CA PHE A 234 29.75 1.24 2.10
C PHE A 234 31.20 1.16 1.59
N GLN A 235 32.15 1.75 2.32
CA GLN A 235 33.57 1.76 1.93
C GLN A 235 34.22 0.37 1.94
N MET A 236 33.68 -0.58 2.71
CA MET A 236 34.21 -1.94 2.82
C MET A 236 33.74 -2.89 1.70
N GLN A 237 32.85 -2.48 0.79
CA GLN A 237 32.40 -3.33 -0.33
C GLN A 237 33.15 -3.05 -1.64
N PRO A 238 33.81 -4.07 -2.24
CA PRO A 238 34.51 -3.93 -3.52
C PRO A 238 33.54 -3.61 -4.68
N GLY A 239 33.94 -2.70 -5.59
CA GLY A 239 33.23 -2.44 -6.86
C GLY A 239 32.15 -1.34 -6.82
N THR A 240 32.04 -0.59 -5.73
CA THR A 240 30.85 0.26 -5.46
C THR A 240 30.87 1.70 -6.00
N LYS A 241 31.79 2.06 -6.91
CA LYS A 241 32.02 3.48 -7.28
C LYS A 241 31.13 4.05 -8.39
N THR A 242 30.27 3.25 -9.03
CA THR A 242 29.41 3.74 -10.12
C THR A 242 28.10 4.29 -9.56
N PRO A 243 27.69 5.53 -9.92
CA PRO A 243 26.38 6.06 -9.57
C PRO A 243 25.26 5.16 -10.10
N LEU A 244 24.19 4.99 -9.31
CA LEU A 244 23.03 4.21 -9.74
C LEU A 244 22.33 4.92 -10.91
N PRO A 245 22.14 4.26 -12.06
CA PRO A 245 21.47 4.89 -13.19
C PRO A 245 19.98 5.11 -12.87
N LEU A 246 19.46 6.28 -13.25
CA LEU A 246 18.02 6.52 -13.20
C LEU A 246 17.33 5.70 -14.29
N LEU A 247 16.48 4.76 -13.88
CA LEU A 247 15.68 3.94 -14.79
C LEU A 247 14.38 4.66 -15.19
N MET A 248 13.92 4.44 -16.42
CA MET A 248 12.68 5.06 -16.93
C MET A 248 11.47 4.64 -16.09
N ASP A 249 11.30 3.34 -15.85
CA ASP A 249 10.19 2.79 -15.07
C ASP A 249 10.15 3.39 -13.65
N HIS A 250 11.30 3.47 -12.99
CA HIS A 250 11.43 4.12 -11.68
C HIS A 250 11.02 5.60 -11.74
N SER A 251 11.50 6.34 -12.74
CA SER A 251 11.13 7.75 -12.89
C SER A 251 9.62 7.94 -13.11
N MET A 252 8.96 6.99 -13.77
CA MET A 252 7.50 7.00 -13.97
C MET A 252 6.74 6.63 -12.70
N ILE A 253 7.24 5.68 -11.89
CA ILE A 253 6.66 5.32 -10.60
C ILE A 253 6.72 6.49 -9.61
N THR A 254 7.87 7.16 -9.51
CA THR A 254 7.98 8.35 -8.64
C THR A 254 7.09 9.49 -9.12
N ALA A 255 6.92 9.66 -10.44
CA ALA A 255 5.97 10.59 -11.03
C ALA A 255 4.50 10.25 -10.67
N ARG A 256 4.11 8.97 -10.76
CA ARG A 256 2.78 8.52 -10.35
C ARG A 256 2.51 8.84 -8.88
N ALA A 257 3.46 8.50 -8.00
CA ALA A 257 3.34 8.80 -6.57
C ALA A 257 3.16 10.30 -6.32
N ARG A 258 3.94 11.17 -6.98
CA ARG A 258 3.80 12.63 -6.88
C ARG A 258 2.40 13.12 -7.23
N VAL A 259 1.84 12.66 -8.36
CA VAL A 259 0.48 13.07 -8.78
C VAL A 259 -0.58 12.55 -7.82
N LEU A 260 -0.46 11.31 -7.35
CA LEU A 260 -1.43 10.69 -6.46
C LEU A 260 -1.41 11.24 -5.02
N THR A 261 -0.40 12.04 -4.64
CA THR A 261 -0.45 12.84 -3.39
C THR A 261 -1.48 13.98 -3.44
N ARG A 262 -2.07 14.25 -4.62
CA ARG A 262 -3.04 15.33 -4.87
C ARG A 262 -2.51 16.72 -4.47
N PRO A 263 -1.45 17.22 -5.13
CA PRO A 263 -0.79 18.46 -4.75
C PRO A 263 -1.61 19.73 -4.96
N GLY A 264 -2.79 19.63 -5.61
CA GLY A 264 -3.66 20.75 -5.93
C GLY A 264 -3.64 21.09 -7.43
N VAL A 265 -4.71 21.74 -7.89
CA VAL A 265 -4.99 22.00 -9.32
C VAL A 265 -3.88 22.82 -9.99
N ASP A 266 -3.30 23.81 -9.30
CA ASP A 266 -2.28 24.69 -9.88
C ASP A 266 -0.96 23.94 -10.14
N VAL A 267 -0.57 23.05 -9.22
CA VAL A 267 0.60 22.18 -9.39
C VAL A 267 0.38 21.21 -10.55
N LEU A 268 -0.82 20.65 -10.68
CA LEU A 268 -1.15 19.77 -11.80
C LEU A 268 -1.06 20.50 -13.14
N ARG A 269 -1.58 21.72 -13.23
CA ARG A 269 -1.46 22.56 -14.45
C ARG A 269 0.00 22.85 -14.78
N GLN A 270 0.80 23.22 -13.78
CA GLN A 270 2.22 23.43 -13.97
C GLN A 270 2.90 22.19 -14.55
N TRP A 271 2.60 21.00 -14.03
CA TRP A 271 3.17 19.74 -14.54
C TRP A 271 2.72 19.39 -15.95
N VAL A 272 1.49 19.73 -16.35
CA VAL A 272 1.02 19.60 -17.74
C VAL A 272 1.87 20.44 -18.70
N ASP A 273 2.35 21.60 -18.26
CA ASP A 273 3.13 22.52 -19.12
C ASP A 273 4.63 22.19 -19.21
N VAL A 274 5.20 21.43 -18.24
CA VAL A 274 6.65 21.11 -18.20
C VAL A 274 7.20 20.49 -19.49
N PRO A 275 6.51 19.55 -20.17
CA PRO A 275 6.99 18.98 -21.44
C PRO A 275 7.23 20.01 -22.55
N SER A 276 6.64 21.21 -22.45
CA SER A 276 6.86 22.30 -23.41
C SER A 276 8.10 23.15 -23.11
N SER A 277 8.81 22.88 -22.00
CA SER A 277 9.97 23.64 -21.55
C SER A 277 11.26 23.26 -22.27
N GLY A 278 12.19 24.22 -22.40
CA GLY A 278 13.56 23.93 -22.88
C GLY A 278 14.40 23.09 -21.92
N GLU A 279 13.98 22.94 -20.66
CA GLU A 279 14.60 22.03 -19.69
C GLU A 279 14.25 20.57 -20.01
N PHE A 280 12.98 20.29 -20.32
CA PHE A 280 12.53 18.97 -20.73
C PHE A 280 13.33 18.43 -21.92
N ALA A 281 13.54 19.25 -22.96
CA ALA A 281 14.31 18.88 -24.15
C ALA A 281 15.76 18.47 -23.85
N ARG A 282 16.37 19.02 -22.78
CA ARG A 282 17.75 18.74 -22.35
C ARG A 282 17.87 17.63 -21.31
N SER A 283 16.75 17.19 -20.74
CA SER A 283 16.72 16.17 -19.69
C SER A 283 17.00 14.76 -20.24
N SER A 284 17.42 13.85 -19.36
CA SER A 284 17.73 12.46 -19.74
C SER A 284 16.47 11.71 -20.20
N PRO A 285 16.61 10.63 -20.98
CA PRO A 285 15.50 9.79 -21.38
C PRO A 285 14.55 9.36 -20.25
N ALA A 286 15.10 9.00 -19.09
CA ALA A 286 14.31 8.62 -17.92
C ALA A 286 13.57 9.81 -17.29
N GLN A 287 14.23 10.97 -17.19
CA GLN A 287 13.59 12.20 -16.70
C GLN A 287 12.45 12.63 -17.64
N GLN A 288 12.64 12.52 -18.96
CA GLN A 288 11.60 12.78 -19.94
C GLN A 288 10.41 11.84 -19.77
N ALA A 289 10.64 10.54 -19.59
CA ALA A 289 9.58 9.56 -19.37
C ALA A 289 8.79 9.87 -18.08
N GLY A 290 9.45 10.15 -16.96
CA GLY A 290 8.79 10.55 -15.72
C GLY A 290 7.99 11.85 -15.86
N THR A 291 8.54 12.85 -16.56
CA THR A 291 7.88 14.14 -16.79
C THR A 291 6.62 13.99 -17.64
N LEU A 292 6.71 13.24 -18.76
CA LEU A 292 5.54 12.96 -19.61
C LEU A 292 4.48 12.14 -18.88
N TYR A 293 4.89 11.19 -18.02
CA TYR A 293 3.97 10.43 -17.19
C TYR A 293 3.23 11.33 -16.20
N ALA A 294 3.95 12.17 -15.45
CA ALA A 294 3.35 13.13 -14.52
C ALA A 294 2.38 14.06 -15.24
N ALA A 295 2.78 14.61 -16.40
CA ALA A 295 1.98 15.52 -17.18
C ALA A 295 0.69 14.86 -17.71
N ALA A 296 0.79 13.65 -18.28
CA ALA A 296 -0.36 12.91 -18.79
C ALA A 296 -1.37 12.54 -17.68
N LEU A 297 -0.87 12.04 -16.55
CA LEU A 297 -1.71 11.72 -15.39
C LEU A 297 -2.33 12.99 -14.78
N SER A 298 -1.58 14.09 -14.70
CA SER A 298 -2.09 15.39 -14.22
C SER A 298 -3.21 15.93 -15.11
N ALA A 299 -3.05 15.88 -16.43
CA ALA A 299 -4.10 16.26 -17.38
C ALA A 299 -5.35 15.38 -17.21
N SER A 300 -5.18 14.09 -16.94
CA SER A 300 -6.30 13.17 -16.64
C SER A 300 -7.04 13.55 -15.34
N GLU A 301 -6.32 13.85 -14.27
CA GLU A 301 -6.90 14.32 -12.99
C GLU A 301 -7.66 15.65 -13.17
N LEU A 302 -7.18 16.53 -14.06
CA LEU A 302 -7.85 17.77 -14.46
C LEU A 302 -9.03 17.55 -15.42
N ARG A 303 -9.28 16.32 -15.85
CA ARG A 303 -10.26 15.92 -16.88
C ARG A 303 -10.02 16.56 -18.26
N ASP A 304 -8.81 17.02 -18.53
CA ASP A 304 -8.38 17.41 -19.88
C ASP A 304 -7.89 16.18 -20.64
N PHE A 305 -8.83 15.32 -21.01
CA PHE A 305 -8.53 14.05 -21.66
C PHE A 305 -7.91 14.21 -23.06
N LYS A 306 -8.11 15.36 -23.72
CA LYS A 306 -7.48 15.65 -25.00
C LYS A 306 -5.97 15.82 -24.82
N THR A 307 -5.57 16.65 -23.85
CA THR A 307 -4.17 16.86 -23.52
C THR A 307 -3.54 15.60 -22.92
N ALA A 308 -4.26 14.90 -22.04
CA ALA A 308 -3.80 13.64 -21.45
C ALA A 308 -3.45 12.59 -22.51
N ARG A 309 -4.30 12.39 -23.52
CA ARG A 309 -4.04 11.47 -24.64
C ARG A 309 -2.82 11.88 -25.46
N ALA A 310 -2.68 13.18 -25.77
CA ALA A 310 -1.54 13.68 -26.54
C ALA A 310 -0.22 13.46 -25.79
N LEU A 311 -0.19 13.71 -24.48
CA LEU A 311 0.96 13.47 -23.62
C LEU A 311 1.26 11.97 -23.45
N ALA A 312 0.23 11.15 -23.30
CA ALA A 312 0.37 9.70 -23.23
C ALA A 312 0.95 9.10 -24.53
N GLN A 313 0.58 9.64 -25.71
CA GLN A 313 1.16 9.22 -26.99
C GLN A 313 2.65 9.59 -27.11
N GLN A 314 3.02 10.78 -26.65
CA GLN A 314 4.44 11.17 -26.57
C GLN A 314 5.21 10.25 -25.62
N LEU A 315 4.61 9.92 -24.47
CA LEU A 315 5.18 8.99 -23.50
C LEU A 315 5.41 7.61 -24.12
N GLN A 316 4.41 7.04 -24.81
CA GLN A 316 4.55 5.74 -25.50
C GLN A 316 5.72 5.74 -26.50
N THR A 317 5.90 6.84 -27.23
CA THR A 317 7.03 6.99 -28.17
C THR A 317 8.36 7.04 -27.41
N ARG A 318 8.43 7.78 -26.31
CA ARG A 318 9.64 7.92 -25.47
C ARG A 318 10.06 6.60 -24.82
N THR A 319 9.10 5.74 -24.48
CA THR A 319 9.33 4.47 -23.77
C THR A 319 9.41 3.25 -24.69
N ALA A 320 9.24 3.40 -26.01
CA ALA A 320 9.20 2.27 -26.96
C ALA A 320 10.43 1.34 -26.92
N GLY A 321 11.60 1.84 -26.51
CA GLY A 321 12.84 1.07 -26.37
C GLY A 321 13.05 0.39 -25.01
N ASP A 322 12.15 0.58 -24.04
CA ASP A 322 12.25 0.03 -22.69
C ASP A 322 10.92 -0.71 -22.35
N PRO A 323 10.91 -2.06 -22.33
CA PRO A 323 9.69 -2.84 -22.12
C PRO A 323 8.96 -2.53 -20.80
N SER A 324 9.69 -2.29 -19.71
CA SER A 324 9.10 -1.98 -18.40
C SER A 324 8.41 -0.62 -18.43
N ALA A 325 9.08 0.39 -19.01
CA ALA A 325 8.50 1.72 -19.17
C ALA A 325 7.35 1.73 -20.20
N ALA A 326 7.45 0.97 -21.30
CA ALA A 326 6.39 0.84 -22.29
C ALA A 326 5.12 0.22 -21.68
N ARG A 327 5.26 -0.78 -20.80
CA ARG A 327 4.13 -1.33 -20.03
C ARG A 327 3.45 -0.27 -19.18
N LEU A 328 4.20 0.51 -18.40
CA LEU A 328 3.62 1.57 -17.56
C LEU A 328 2.92 2.66 -18.38
N ALA A 329 3.48 3.03 -19.54
CA ALA A 329 2.87 4.01 -20.44
C ALA A 329 1.54 3.50 -21.02
N ARG A 330 1.48 2.22 -21.38
CA ARG A 330 0.25 1.57 -21.86
C ARG A 330 -0.82 1.48 -20.79
N LEU A 331 -0.45 1.12 -19.55
CA LEU A 331 -1.38 1.10 -18.41
C LEU A 331 -1.97 2.49 -18.15
N LEU A 332 -1.14 3.54 -18.10
CA LEU A 332 -1.62 4.91 -17.95
C LEU A 332 -2.56 5.32 -19.10
N SER A 333 -2.26 4.92 -20.34
CA SER A 333 -3.12 5.20 -21.49
C SER A 333 -4.50 4.54 -21.33
N ALA A 334 -4.55 3.30 -20.85
CA ALA A 334 -5.81 2.62 -20.58
C ALA A 334 -6.60 3.25 -19.40
N GLU A 335 -5.91 3.72 -18.36
CA GLU A 335 -6.51 4.48 -17.25
C GLU A 335 -7.15 5.79 -17.77
N ILE A 336 -6.44 6.53 -18.63
CA ILE A 336 -6.95 7.76 -19.25
C ILE A 336 -8.20 7.47 -20.08
N GLU A 337 -8.21 6.40 -20.89
CA GLU A 337 -9.37 6.03 -21.69
C GLU A 337 -10.57 5.62 -20.83
N LEU A 338 -10.36 4.87 -19.74
CA LEU A 338 -11.44 4.55 -18.79
C LEU A 338 -11.99 5.81 -18.11
N ALA A 339 -11.12 6.72 -17.65
CA ALA A 339 -11.53 7.97 -17.03
C ALA A 339 -12.31 8.88 -18.01
N ALA A 340 -11.97 8.84 -19.29
CA ALA A 340 -12.66 9.54 -20.36
C ALA A 340 -13.97 8.88 -20.80
N GLY A 341 -14.37 7.75 -20.21
CA GLY A 341 -15.56 6.99 -20.57
C GLY A 341 -15.42 6.16 -21.86
N ALA A 342 -14.21 6.04 -22.41
CA ALA A 342 -13.90 5.30 -23.63
C ALA A 342 -13.46 3.86 -23.31
N ALA A 343 -14.30 3.11 -22.59
CA ALA A 343 -13.97 1.75 -22.14
C ALA A 343 -13.54 0.77 -23.25
N PRO A 344 -14.11 0.80 -24.48
CA PRO A 344 -13.60 -0.03 -25.58
C PRO A 344 -12.15 0.29 -25.99
N ALA A 345 -11.76 1.57 -25.95
CA ALA A 345 -10.39 1.98 -26.26
C ALA A 345 -9.42 1.53 -25.16
N ALA A 346 -9.83 1.61 -23.90
CA ALA A 346 -9.06 1.05 -22.79
C ALA A 346 -8.89 -0.47 -22.92
N ALA A 347 -9.96 -1.21 -23.22
CA ALA A 347 -9.92 -2.66 -23.38
C ALA A 347 -8.97 -3.09 -24.52
N ALA A 348 -8.89 -2.32 -25.61
CA ALA A 348 -7.98 -2.59 -26.72
C ALA A 348 -6.50 -2.46 -26.34
N LEU A 349 -6.18 -1.73 -25.28
CA LEU A 349 -4.83 -1.56 -24.75
C LEU A 349 -4.43 -2.64 -23.74
N LEU A 350 -5.35 -3.52 -23.33
CA LEU A 350 -5.16 -4.44 -22.21
C LEU A 350 -5.27 -5.89 -22.65
N ASN A 351 -4.46 -6.74 -22.04
CA ASN A 351 -4.48 -8.18 -22.22
C ASN A 351 -5.32 -8.84 -21.11
N PRO A 352 -6.50 -9.42 -21.42
CA PRO A 352 -7.33 -10.08 -20.42
C PRO A 352 -6.70 -11.35 -19.82
N LYS A 353 -5.58 -11.83 -20.39
CA LYS A 353 -4.80 -12.96 -19.88
C LYS A 353 -3.60 -12.53 -19.04
N ALA A 354 -3.38 -11.23 -18.85
CA ALA A 354 -2.32 -10.72 -17.99
C ALA A 354 -2.46 -11.32 -16.59
N GLN A 355 -1.31 -11.70 -16.01
CA GLN A 355 -1.23 -12.28 -14.67
C GLN A 355 -0.75 -11.27 -13.64
N ASP A 356 -0.29 -10.10 -14.09
CA ASP A 356 0.09 -9.01 -13.21
C ASP A 356 -1.16 -8.25 -12.70
N ARG A 357 -1.11 -7.88 -11.43
CA ARG A 357 -2.22 -7.25 -10.72
C ARG A 357 -2.73 -5.98 -11.41
N PRO A 358 -1.89 -5.02 -11.85
CA PRO A 358 -2.37 -3.77 -12.41
C PRO A 358 -3.16 -3.96 -13.70
N GLU A 359 -2.62 -4.74 -14.65
CA GLU A 359 -3.30 -4.96 -15.92
C GLU A 359 -4.57 -5.79 -15.75
N MET A 360 -4.54 -6.81 -14.91
CA MET A 360 -5.70 -7.65 -14.61
C MET A 360 -6.85 -6.83 -14.00
N LEU A 361 -6.57 -5.98 -13.00
CA LEU A 361 -7.59 -5.12 -12.39
C LEU A 361 -8.16 -4.12 -13.39
N LEU A 362 -7.30 -3.50 -14.21
CA LEU A 362 -7.73 -2.52 -15.20
C LEU A 362 -8.55 -3.16 -16.34
N ALA A 363 -8.16 -4.37 -16.78
CA ALA A 363 -8.89 -5.14 -17.77
C ALA A 363 -10.28 -5.56 -17.25
N ALA A 364 -10.38 -5.92 -15.97
CA ALA A 364 -11.65 -6.22 -15.33
C ALA A 364 -12.56 -4.99 -15.21
N GLN A 365 -12.01 -3.81 -14.87
CA GLN A 365 -12.76 -2.56 -14.88
C GLN A 365 -13.28 -2.23 -16.28
N ALA A 366 -12.45 -2.38 -17.31
CA ALA A 366 -12.86 -2.20 -18.70
C ALA A 366 -13.93 -3.23 -19.14
N ALA A 367 -13.83 -4.47 -18.69
CA ALA A 367 -14.82 -5.52 -18.96
C ALA A 367 -16.20 -5.20 -18.32
N VAL A 368 -16.22 -4.66 -17.10
CA VAL A 368 -17.46 -4.15 -16.47
C VAL A 368 -18.03 -2.99 -17.27
N ALA A 369 -17.19 -1.99 -17.60
CA ALA A 369 -17.63 -0.78 -18.29
C ALA A 369 -18.12 -1.03 -19.73
N THR A 370 -17.59 -2.06 -20.40
CA THR A 370 -18.04 -2.50 -21.73
C THR A 370 -19.22 -3.48 -21.68
N ARG A 371 -19.73 -3.82 -20.49
CA ARG A 371 -20.77 -4.84 -20.27
C ARG A 371 -20.39 -6.22 -20.84
N ASN A 372 -19.10 -6.54 -20.84
CA ASN A 372 -18.57 -7.83 -21.25
C ASN A 372 -17.70 -8.44 -20.14
N PRO A 373 -18.27 -8.80 -18.98
CA PRO A 373 -17.51 -9.26 -17.80
C PRO A 373 -16.91 -10.68 -17.96
N ALA A 374 -17.48 -11.52 -18.83
CA ALA A 374 -17.16 -12.95 -18.91
C ALA A 374 -15.66 -13.29 -19.05
N PRO A 375 -14.86 -12.59 -19.87
CA PRO A 375 -13.43 -12.87 -20.01
C PRO A 375 -12.62 -12.68 -18.72
N MET A 376 -13.10 -11.85 -17.79
CA MET A 376 -12.35 -11.45 -16.60
C MET A 376 -12.81 -12.15 -15.31
N VAL A 377 -13.96 -12.83 -15.31
CA VAL A 377 -14.44 -13.55 -14.11
C VAL A 377 -13.47 -14.64 -13.68
N GLN A 378 -13.03 -15.50 -14.62
CA GLN A 378 -12.12 -16.61 -14.29
C GLN A 378 -10.75 -16.11 -13.80
N PRO A 379 -10.05 -15.20 -14.52
CA PRO A 379 -8.79 -14.63 -14.03
C PRO A 379 -8.88 -14.04 -12.62
N LEU A 380 -9.90 -13.22 -12.35
CA LEU A 380 -10.05 -12.60 -11.02
C LEU A 380 -10.39 -13.62 -9.94
N ARG A 381 -11.18 -14.65 -10.27
CA ARG A 381 -11.49 -15.74 -9.33
C ARG A 381 -10.23 -16.53 -8.95
N ASP A 382 -9.38 -16.84 -9.92
CA ASP A 382 -8.13 -17.57 -9.69
C ASP A 382 -7.13 -16.71 -8.89
N TRP A 383 -7.09 -15.41 -9.16
CA TRP A 383 -6.27 -14.46 -8.40
C TRP A 383 -6.66 -14.43 -6.92
N VAL A 384 -7.94 -14.18 -6.61
CA VAL A 384 -8.39 -14.05 -5.20
C VAL A 384 -8.33 -15.37 -4.43
N ALA A 385 -8.29 -16.51 -5.12
CA ALA A 385 -8.05 -17.81 -4.48
C ALA A 385 -6.63 -17.94 -3.91
N THR A 386 -5.65 -17.32 -4.56
CA THR A 386 -4.24 -17.31 -4.12
C THR A 386 -3.85 -16.03 -3.37
N HIS A 387 -4.63 -14.95 -3.54
CA HIS A 387 -4.45 -13.65 -2.89
C HIS A 387 -5.72 -13.23 -2.12
N PRO A 388 -6.17 -14.01 -1.11
CA PRO A 388 -7.45 -13.77 -0.44
C PRO A 388 -7.52 -12.43 0.33
N ARG A 389 -6.37 -11.78 0.56
CA ARG A 389 -6.28 -10.46 1.23
C ARG A 389 -6.31 -9.28 0.25
N ASP A 390 -6.45 -9.52 -1.05
CA ASP A 390 -6.60 -8.45 -2.05
C ASP A 390 -8.05 -7.94 -2.13
N ALA A 391 -8.36 -6.94 -1.32
CA ALA A 391 -9.71 -6.39 -1.22
C ALA A 391 -10.20 -5.76 -2.53
N THR A 392 -9.33 -5.09 -3.29
CA THR A 392 -9.71 -4.46 -4.56
C THR A 392 -10.00 -5.50 -5.63
N ALA A 393 -9.24 -6.61 -5.68
CA ALA A 393 -9.58 -7.73 -6.55
C ALA A 393 -10.94 -8.35 -6.21
N TRP A 394 -11.24 -8.53 -4.91
CA TRP A 394 -12.57 -9.00 -4.48
C TRP A 394 -13.70 -8.05 -4.88
N ARG A 395 -13.56 -6.73 -4.68
CA ARG A 395 -14.56 -5.73 -5.11
C ARG A 395 -14.73 -5.68 -6.62
N THR A 396 -13.63 -5.84 -7.35
CA THR A 396 -13.65 -5.90 -8.82
C THR A 396 -14.39 -7.16 -9.29
N LEU A 397 -14.13 -8.30 -8.65
CA LEU A 397 -14.86 -9.55 -8.91
C LEU A 397 -16.35 -9.43 -8.57
N SER A 398 -16.70 -8.76 -7.47
CA SER A 398 -18.09 -8.43 -7.13
C SER A 398 -18.77 -7.64 -8.25
N SER A 399 -18.08 -6.63 -8.79
CA SER A 399 -18.58 -5.80 -9.90
C SER A 399 -18.77 -6.61 -11.19
N LEU A 400 -17.87 -7.56 -11.49
CA LEU A 400 -18.00 -8.47 -12.63
C LEU A 400 -19.24 -9.36 -12.49
N TYR A 401 -19.47 -9.96 -11.31
CA TYR A 401 -20.68 -10.75 -11.04
C TYR A 401 -21.95 -9.91 -11.12
N GLY A 402 -21.91 -8.68 -10.58
CA GLY A 402 -23.02 -7.73 -10.71
C GLY A 402 -23.37 -7.43 -12.16
N ALA A 403 -22.36 -7.25 -13.03
CA ALA A 403 -22.56 -7.06 -14.47
C ALA A 403 -23.13 -8.30 -15.19
N GLN A 404 -23.01 -9.50 -14.60
CA GLN A 404 -23.65 -10.74 -15.04
C GLN A 404 -25.03 -10.99 -14.42
N ASN A 405 -25.52 -10.07 -13.57
CA ASN A 405 -26.70 -10.24 -12.72
C ASN A 405 -26.59 -11.40 -11.73
N ASP A 406 -25.38 -11.88 -11.43
CA ASP A 406 -25.14 -12.89 -10.39
C ASP A 406 -25.06 -12.22 -9.01
N THR A 407 -26.22 -11.87 -8.49
CA THR A 407 -26.35 -11.07 -7.26
C THR A 407 -25.76 -11.79 -6.04
N VAL A 408 -25.94 -13.11 -5.94
CA VAL A 408 -25.48 -13.90 -4.79
C VAL A 408 -23.95 -13.93 -4.74
N ARG A 409 -23.29 -14.23 -5.87
CA ARG A 409 -21.82 -14.21 -5.93
C ARG A 409 -21.26 -12.80 -5.78
N ALA A 410 -21.95 -11.78 -6.30
CA ALA A 410 -21.56 -10.39 -6.13
C ALA A 410 -21.54 -9.99 -4.64
N ILE A 411 -22.59 -10.29 -3.89
CA ILE A 411 -22.65 -9.98 -2.45
C ILE A 411 -21.58 -10.77 -1.67
N ARG A 412 -21.36 -12.05 -2.01
CA ARG A 412 -20.29 -12.84 -1.38
C ARG A 412 -18.91 -12.23 -1.63
N ALA A 413 -18.59 -11.88 -2.87
CA ALA A 413 -17.31 -11.26 -3.20
C ALA A 413 -17.10 -9.93 -2.48
N ASP A 414 -18.16 -9.12 -2.33
CA ASP A 414 -18.09 -7.89 -1.51
C ASP A 414 -17.88 -8.19 -0.03
N ALA A 415 -18.49 -9.26 0.51
CA ALA A 415 -18.22 -9.69 1.88
C ALA A 415 -16.75 -10.08 2.08
N GLU A 416 -16.16 -10.84 1.16
CA GLU A 416 -14.73 -11.21 1.24
C GLU A 416 -13.81 -10.00 1.11
N ALA A 417 -14.18 -8.97 0.32
CA ALA A 417 -13.44 -7.71 0.31
C ALA A 417 -13.39 -7.04 1.68
N ASN A 418 -14.51 -7.07 2.43
CA ASN A 418 -14.56 -6.54 3.79
C ASN A 418 -13.75 -7.41 4.78
N VAL A 419 -13.71 -8.73 4.60
CA VAL A 419 -12.81 -9.62 5.36
C VAL A 419 -11.34 -9.29 5.09
N ALA A 420 -10.99 -9.02 3.83
CA ALA A 420 -9.62 -8.67 3.43
C ALA A 420 -9.12 -7.38 4.11
N THR A 421 -10.00 -6.41 4.36
CA THR A 421 -9.70 -5.16 5.08
C THR A 421 -10.03 -5.22 6.57
N LEU A 422 -10.27 -6.42 7.14
CA LEU A 422 -10.53 -6.65 8.56
C LEU A 422 -11.82 -5.99 9.09
N ASP A 423 -12.75 -5.61 8.20
CA ASP A 423 -14.09 -5.11 8.54
C ASP A 423 -15.08 -6.27 8.64
N TYR A 424 -14.85 -7.14 9.63
CA TYR A 424 -15.68 -8.33 9.85
C TYR A 424 -17.17 -8.02 10.11
N PRO A 425 -17.54 -6.94 10.83
CA PRO A 425 -18.94 -6.55 10.96
C PRO A 425 -19.61 -6.25 9.60
N ALA A 426 -18.95 -5.48 8.73
CA ALA A 426 -19.48 -5.22 7.39
C ALA A 426 -19.58 -6.50 6.55
N ALA A 427 -18.56 -7.36 6.61
CA ALA A 427 -18.58 -8.66 5.95
C ALA A 427 -19.76 -9.54 6.40
N ARG A 428 -20.02 -9.61 7.72
CA ARG A 428 -21.16 -10.35 8.29
C ARG A 428 -22.48 -9.82 7.75
N ASP A 429 -22.64 -8.50 7.71
CA ASP A 429 -23.90 -7.88 7.26
C ASP A 429 -24.14 -8.16 5.76
N ARG A 430 -23.08 -8.18 4.94
CA ARG A 430 -23.16 -8.65 3.54
C ARG A 430 -23.55 -10.12 3.41
N LEU A 431 -22.94 -11.01 4.20
CA LEU A 431 -23.27 -12.43 4.16
C LEU A 431 -24.72 -12.71 4.60
N LYS A 432 -25.22 -11.99 5.60
CA LYS A 432 -26.65 -12.04 5.99
C LYS A 432 -27.57 -11.58 4.87
N ALA A 433 -27.22 -10.48 4.19
CA ALA A 433 -27.97 -10.02 3.03
C ALA A 433 -28.03 -11.08 1.92
N ALA A 434 -26.92 -11.80 1.68
CA ALA A 434 -26.90 -12.91 0.72
C ALA A 434 -27.81 -14.08 1.16
N GLN A 435 -27.78 -14.46 2.45
CA GLN A 435 -28.68 -15.49 3.00
C GLN A 435 -30.16 -15.11 2.84
N ASP A 436 -30.51 -13.86 3.14
CA ASP A 436 -31.88 -13.37 3.00
C ASP A 436 -32.33 -13.31 1.54
N PHE A 437 -31.43 -12.91 0.63
CA PHE A 437 -31.69 -12.95 -0.81
C PHE A 437 -31.96 -14.37 -1.32
N ILE A 438 -31.16 -15.36 -0.88
CA ILE A 438 -31.36 -16.78 -1.22
C ILE A 438 -32.70 -17.28 -0.70
N ARG A 439 -33.05 -16.99 0.56
CA ARG A 439 -34.34 -17.38 1.15
C ARG A 439 -35.53 -16.76 0.42
N ALA A 440 -35.42 -15.48 0.04
CA ALA A 440 -36.46 -14.80 -0.73
C ALA A 440 -36.61 -15.41 -2.13
N SER A 441 -35.49 -15.70 -2.80
CA SER A 441 -35.48 -16.34 -4.12
C SER A 441 -36.09 -17.75 -4.08
N ALA A 442 -35.77 -18.54 -3.05
CA ALA A 442 -36.32 -19.89 -2.87
C ALA A 442 -37.85 -19.93 -2.66
N ARG A 443 -38.46 -18.81 -2.24
CA ARG A 443 -39.93 -18.67 -2.11
C ARG A 443 -40.62 -18.31 -3.43
N THR A 444 -39.85 -17.98 -4.47
CA THR A 444 -40.38 -17.62 -5.78
C THR A 444 -40.53 -18.89 -6.63
N PRO A 445 -41.75 -19.24 -7.09
CA PRO A 445 -41.97 -20.42 -7.92
C PRO A 445 -41.13 -20.38 -9.20
N GLY A 446 -40.35 -21.44 -9.46
CA GLY A 446 -39.52 -21.57 -10.66
C GLY A 446 -38.13 -20.93 -10.60
N ALA A 447 -37.75 -20.31 -9.47
CA ALA A 447 -36.39 -19.80 -9.29
C ALA A 447 -35.39 -20.94 -9.01
N ALA A 448 -34.31 -21.02 -9.79
CA ALA A 448 -33.21 -21.92 -9.51
C ALA A 448 -32.35 -21.35 -8.38
N VAL A 449 -32.20 -22.09 -7.28
CA VAL A 449 -31.29 -21.75 -6.17
C VAL A 449 -29.99 -22.50 -6.38
N ASP A 450 -28.87 -21.77 -6.41
CA ASP A 450 -27.54 -22.37 -6.42
C ASP A 450 -27.19 -22.89 -5.01
N ASN A 451 -27.46 -24.18 -4.79
CA ASN A 451 -27.24 -24.84 -3.50
C ASN A 451 -25.75 -24.86 -3.09
N TYR A 452 -24.83 -24.83 -4.05
CA TYR A 452 -23.40 -24.80 -3.75
C TYR A 452 -23.00 -23.43 -3.19
N GLU A 453 -23.41 -22.34 -3.84
CA GLU A 453 -23.14 -20.99 -3.33
C GLU A 453 -23.85 -20.72 -1.99
N ALA A 454 -25.07 -21.23 -1.80
CA ALA A 454 -25.77 -21.13 -0.52
C ALA A 454 -24.97 -21.77 0.63
N SER A 455 -24.44 -22.98 0.41
CA SER A 455 -23.61 -23.68 1.40
C SER A 455 -22.30 -22.94 1.71
N ILE A 456 -21.66 -22.36 0.69
CA ILE A 456 -20.47 -21.52 0.85
C ILE A 456 -20.80 -20.30 1.73
N ILE A 457 -21.89 -19.60 1.42
CA ILE A 457 -22.33 -18.41 2.17
C ILE A 457 -22.61 -18.76 3.63
N ASP A 458 -23.32 -19.85 3.91
CA ASP A 458 -23.61 -20.25 5.29
C ASP A 458 -22.35 -20.62 6.07
N THR A 459 -21.37 -21.25 5.41
CA THR A 459 -20.09 -21.58 6.02
C THR A 459 -19.26 -20.33 6.30
N ARG A 460 -19.18 -19.42 5.32
CA ARG A 460 -18.48 -18.14 5.48
C ARG A 460 -19.15 -17.24 6.52
N ALA A 461 -20.48 -17.19 6.57
CA ALA A 461 -21.22 -16.42 7.57
C ALA A 461 -20.87 -16.87 9.00
N ARG A 462 -20.78 -18.18 9.24
CA ARG A 462 -20.36 -18.72 10.54
C ARG A 462 -18.92 -18.40 10.88
N ALA A 463 -18.01 -18.48 9.90
CA ALA A 463 -16.60 -18.13 10.10
C ALA A 463 -16.42 -16.64 10.42
N VAL A 464 -17.08 -15.76 9.67
CA VAL A 464 -17.04 -14.30 9.91
C VAL A 464 -17.70 -13.94 11.24
N GLU A 465 -18.80 -14.60 11.62
CA GLU A 465 -19.42 -14.40 12.94
C GLU A 465 -18.47 -14.76 14.09
N ALA A 466 -17.61 -15.78 13.94
CA ALA A 466 -16.58 -16.10 14.92
C ALA A 466 -15.55 -14.97 15.04
N LEU A 467 -15.06 -14.45 13.91
CA LEU A 467 -14.12 -13.32 13.87
C LEU A 467 -14.70 -12.04 14.50
N VAL A 468 -16.00 -11.77 14.27
CA VAL A 468 -16.69 -10.63 14.91
C VAL A 468 -16.75 -10.80 16.43
N LYS A 469 -16.98 -12.03 16.92
CA LYS A 469 -17.04 -12.31 18.36
C LYS A 469 -15.67 -12.20 19.03
N GLU A 470 -14.63 -12.70 18.37
CA GLU A 470 -13.23 -12.54 18.79
C GLU A 470 -12.91 -11.05 18.94
N GLN A 471 -13.04 -10.28 17.86
CA GLN A 471 -12.80 -8.84 17.86
C GLN A 471 -13.63 -8.07 18.91
N ALA A 472 -14.86 -8.51 19.21
CA ALA A 472 -15.70 -7.91 20.24
C ALA A 472 -15.25 -8.27 21.67
N ALA A 473 -14.70 -9.46 21.89
CA ALA A 473 -14.13 -9.88 23.16
C ALA A 473 -12.86 -9.09 23.48
N ASP A 474 -12.01 -8.86 22.48
CA ASP A 474 -10.75 -8.14 22.64
C ASP A 474 -10.98 -6.66 22.98
N MET A 475 -11.94 -6.02 22.31
CA MET A 475 -12.38 -4.66 22.67
C MET A 475 -12.94 -4.55 24.09
N ARG A 476 -13.41 -5.65 24.71
CA ARG A 476 -13.86 -5.65 26.11
C ARG A 476 -12.70 -5.91 27.08
N ALA A 477 -11.71 -6.70 26.68
CA ALA A 477 -10.52 -6.97 27.50
C ALA A 477 -9.58 -5.75 27.59
N ASN A 478 -9.60 -4.89 26.57
CA ASN A 478 -8.80 -3.65 26.50
C ASN A 478 -9.52 -2.41 27.11
N ARG A 479 -10.70 -2.58 27.72
CA ARG A 479 -11.42 -1.56 28.50
C ARG A 479 -11.26 -1.81 29.98
#